data_AF-A0A927EZ74-F1
#
_entry.id   AF-A0A927EZ74-F1
#
_cell.length_a   1.000
_cell.length_b   1.000
_cell.length_c   1.000
_cell.angle_alpha   90.00
_cell.angle_beta   90.00
_cell.angle_gamma   90.00
#
_symmetry.space_group_name_H-M   'P 1'
#
loop_
_entity.id
_entity.type
_entity.pdbx_description
1 polymer ?
#
loop_
_entity_poly.entity_id
_entity_poly.type
_entity_poly.pdbx_seq_one_letter_code
_entity_poly.pdbx_strand_id
1 'polypeptide(L)'
;MTRTGQRAALAAVAALLLAGTATGAATAAAPATGEARPAPAAASGDVSVLGGLEVEVVQPYEPVEISDTWHMGLLPEGRQNHVVTRPERYAADIETAKGYVGDDIRPDSMSLGVQSEYGEVRLITGAWRLAEAPREIRVTFEGDTFSHLAQIVRLPGRPGWGTYYFDAEGWGLSKTAFTVEGVDADGEVFDVVEHRPWPQG
;
A
#
# COMPACT_ATOMS: atom_id res chain seq x y z
N MET A 1 2.41 -33.84 -49.23
CA MET A 1 1.20 -33.52 -50.03
C MET A 1 0.48 -32.37 -49.34
N THR A 2 0.32 -31.29 -50.10
CA THR A 2 -0.26 -29.97 -49.80
C THR A 2 -1.73 -29.98 -49.39
N ARG A 3 -2.13 -29.06 -48.50
CA ARG A 3 -3.36 -28.25 -48.69
C ARG A 3 -3.34 -26.94 -47.88
N THR A 4 -3.10 -25.88 -48.64
CA THR A 4 -3.38 -24.46 -48.41
C THR A 4 -4.86 -24.20 -48.12
N GLY A 5 -5.17 -23.19 -47.31
CA GLY A 5 -6.54 -22.68 -47.15
C GLY A 5 -6.60 -21.32 -46.45
N GLN A 6 -6.35 -20.24 -47.20
CA GLN A 6 -6.68 -18.86 -46.84
C GLN A 6 -8.20 -18.69 -46.71
N ARG A 7 -8.67 -17.83 -45.79
CA ARG A 7 -9.72 -16.83 -46.08
C ARG A 7 -9.53 -15.59 -45.21
N ALA A 8 -9.19 -14.49 -45.88
CA ALA A 8 -9.29 -13.13 -45.38
C ALA A 8 -10.76 -12.70 -45.33
N ALA A 9 -11.10 -11.79 -44.40
CA ALA A 9 -12.29 -10.96 -44.48
C ALA A 9 -11.87 -9.50 -44.27
N LEU A 10 -11.93 -8.75 -45.36
CA LEU A 10 -11.94 -7.28 -45.44
C LEU A 10 -13.40 -6.81 -45.44
N ALA A 11 -13.71 -5.76 -44.68
CA ALA A 11 -14.70 -4.70 -44.95
C ALA A 11 -14.73 -3.78 -43.70
N ALA A 12 -14.22 -2.54 -43.68
CA ALA A 12 -14.52 -1.33 -44.46
C ALA A 12 -15.81 -0.60 -44.00
N VAL A 13 -15.80 0.73 -44.24
CA VAL A 13 -16.83 1.78 -44.03
C VAL A 13 -16.59 2.63 -42.76
N ALA A 14 -15.83 3.73 -42.81
CA ALA A 14 -16.09 5.07 -43.38
C ALA A 14 -16.90 6.00 -42.44
N ALA A 15 -16.25 7.05 -41.91
CA ALA A 15 -16.47 8.47 -42.23
C ALA A 15 -17.65 9.09 -41.44
N LEU A 16 -17.63 10.30 -40.89
CA LEU A 16 -17.30 11.59 -41.50
C LEU A 16 -17.18 12.68 -40.39
N LEU A 17 -16.44 13.72 -40.75
CA LEU A 17 -16.18 15.03 -40.13
C LEU A 17 -17.37 15.73 -39.42
N LEU A 18 -17.06 16.62 -38.47
CA LEU A 18 -17.38 18.06 -38.57
C LEU A 18 -16.67 18.89 -37.50
N ALA A 19 -15.82 19.81 -37.97
CA ALA A 19 -15.26 20.90 -37.21
C ALA A 19 -16.34 21.96 -36.94
N GLY A 20 -16.31 22.57 -35.76
CA GLY A 20 -17.17 23.69 -35.39
C GLY A 20 -16.45 24.63 -34.43
N THR A 21 -15.70 25.57 -34.97
CA THR A 21 -15.21 26.76 -34.24
C THR A 21 -16.31 27.81 -34.24
N ALA A 22 -16.86 28.13 -33.07
CA ALA A 22 -17.74 29.28 -32.88
C ALA A 22 -17.14 30.21 -31.83
N THR A 23 -16.57 31.31 -32.33
CA THR A 23 -16.16 32.49 -31.58
C THR A 23 -17.42 33.23 -31.12
N GLY A 24 -17.63 33.33 -29.80
CA GLY A 24 -18.76 34.05 -29.20
C GLY A 24 -18.26 35.06 -28.17
N ALA A 25 -18.61 36.33 -28.39
CA ALA A 25 -18.15 37.50 -27.67
C ALA A 25 -18.72 37.63 -26.24
N ALA A 26 -18.05 38.51 -25.50
CA ALA A 26 -18.17 38.82 -24.08
C ALA A 26 -19.57 39.22 -23.58
N THR A 27 -19.83 38.87 -22.32
CA THR A 27 -20.67 39.64 -21.39
C THR A 27 -19.97 39.68 -20.04
N ALA A 28 -19.60 40.89 -19.61
CA ALA A 28 -19.13 41.18 -18.27
C ALA A 28 -20.31 41.22 -17.29
N ALA A 29 -20.16 40.59 -16.12
CA ALA A 29 -21.03 40.82 -14.97
C ALA A 29 -20.29 40.58 -13.63
N ALA A 30 -20.03 41.71 -12.96
CA ALA A 30 -19.87 41.98 -11.52
C ALA A 30 -18.94 41.13 -10.60
N PRO A 31 -18.16 41.79 -9.71
CA PRO A 31 -17.34 41.12 -8.72
C PRO A 31 -18.22 40.64 -7.56
N ALA A 32 -18.30 39.33 -7.33
CA ALA A 32 -18.76 38.81 -6.05
C ALA A 32 -17.63 39.01 -5.04
N THR A 33 -17.74 40.05 -4.22
CA THR A 33 -17.04 40.18 -2.95
C THR A 33 -17.50 39.06 -2.01
N GLY A 34 -16.93 37.88 -2.18
CA GLY A 34 -16.84 36.88 -1.14
C GLY A 34 -15.42 36.91 -0.61
N GLU A 35 -15.22 37.46 0.58
CA GLU A 35 -14.00 37.21 1.35
C GLU A 35 -13.88 35.70 1.50
N ALA A 36 -13.02 35.09 0.69
CA ALA A 36 -12.56 33.73 0.87
C ALA A 36 -11.87 33.71 2.23
N ARG A 37 -12.60 33.23 3.24
CA ARG A 37 -12.06 32.87 4.55
C ARG A 37 -10.80 32.03 4.27
N PRO A 38 -9.63 32.40 4.79
CA PRO A 38 -8.45 31.57 4.61
C PRO A 38 -8.79 30.18 5.15
N ALA A 39 -8.65 29.18 4.29
CA ALA A 39 -8.67 27.78 4.73
C ALA A 39 -7.64 27.66 5.87
N PRO A 40 -7.97 26.97 6.97
CA PRO A 40 -6.96 26.72 7.98
C PRO A 40 -5.81 25.99 7.28
N ALA A 41 -4.62 26.58 7.35
CA ALA A 41 -3.40 25.87 6.98
C ALA A 41 -3.43 24.54 7.73
N ALA A 42 -3.36 23.42 6.99
CA ALA A 42 -3.13 22.13 7.60
C ALA A 42 -1.89 22.30 8.48
N ALA A 43 -2.08 22.22 9.79
CA ALA A 43 -0.97 22.24 10.71
C ALA A 43 -0.13 21.03 10.35
N SER A 44 1.04 21.25 9.76
CA SER A 44 2.15 20.32 9.83
C SER A 44 2.54 20.23 11.31
N GLY A 45 1.71 19.56 12.09
CA GLY A 45 2.07 19.15 13.43
C GLY A 45 3.18 18.14 13.24
N ASP A 46 4.36 18.47 13.77
CA ASP A 46 5.44 17.51 13.93
C ASP A 46 4.91 16.36 14.80
N VAL A 47 4.31 15.36 14.15
CA VAL A 47 4.01 14.10 14.79
C VAL A 47 5.36 13.54 15.19
N SER A 48 5.59 13.41 16.48
CA SER A 48 6.80 12.74 16.96
C SER A 48 6.77 11.32 16.42
N VAL A 49 7.80 10.94 15.67
CA VAL A 49 7.92 9.60 15.08
C VAL A 49 8.96 8.84 15.89
N LEU A 50 8.59 7.67 16.42
CA LEU A 50 9.52 6.75 17.05
C LEU A 50 9.91 5.65 16.07
N GLY A 51 11.22 5.51 15.84
CA GLY A 51 11.79 4.61 14.83
C GLY A 51 12.44 5.37 13.69
N GLY A 52 13.06 4.63 12.77
CA GLY A 52 13.80 5.16 11.63
C GLY A 52 14.46 4.01 10.90
N LEU A 53 13.62 3.14 10.32
CA LEU A 53 14.08 1.90 9.71
C LEU A 53 14.30 2.14 8.22
N GLU A 54 15.55 1.99 7.78
CA GLU A 54 15.89 1.98 6.37
C GLU A 54 15.11 0.85 5.67
N VAL A 55 14.79 1.06 4.39
CA VAL A 55 14.14 0.03 3.58
C VAL A 55 15.04 -1.19 3.47
N GLU A 56 14.59 -2.32 4.01
CA GLU A 56 15.32 -3.58 3.96
C GLU A 56 15.12 -4.24 2.60
N VAL A 57 16.23 -4.53 1.91
CA VAL A 57 16.22 -5.24 0.63
C VAL A 57 16.64 -6.67 0.85
N VAL A 58 15.71 -7.60 0.63
CA VAL A 58 15.88 -9.02 0.98
C VAL A 58 15.85 -9.87 -0.28
N GLN A 59 16.57 -10.99 -0.29
CA GLN A 59 16.48 -11.89 -1.42
C GLN A 59 15.14 -12.62 -1.44
N PRO A 60 14.66 -13.01 -2.63
CA PRO A 60 13.53 -13.93 -2.77
C PRO A 60 13.62 -15.13 -1.83
N TYR A 61 12.50 -15.46 -1.17
CA TYR A 61 12.34 -16.64 -0.30
C TYR A 61 13.19 -16.63 0.99
N GLU A 62 14.10 -15.69 1.18
CA GLU A 62 14.86 -15.59 2.42
C GLU A 62 13.98 -15.09 3.56
N PRO A 63 14.05 -15.72 4.75
CA PRO A 63 13.26 -15.30 5.89
C PRO A 63 13.78 -13.97 6.43
N VAL A 64 12.84 -13.05 6.64
CA VAL A 64 12.99 -11.84 7.45
C VAL A 64 12.46 -12.16 8.84
N GLU A 65 13.34 -12.15 9.83
CA GLU A 65 12.98 -12.40 11.22
C GLU A 65 12.30 -11.14 11.78
N ILE A 66 10.99 -11.23 12.07
CA ILE A 66 10.25 -10.15 12.74
C ILE A 66 10.44 -10.28 14.25
N SER A 67 10.27 -11.51 14.75
CA SER A 67 10.47 -11.90 16.15
C SER A 67 10.65 -13.42 16.24
N ASP A 68 10.88 -13.95 17.44
CA ASP A 68 10.97 -15.40 17.69
C ASP A 68 9.69 -16.18 17.27
N THR A 69 8.57 -15.48 17.08
CA THR A 69 7.27 -16.08 16.71
C THR A 69 6.93 -15.90 15.24
N TRP A 70 7.47 -14.89 14.56
CA TRP A 70 7.03 -14.49 13.23
C TRP A 70 8.21 -14.30 12.29
N HIS A 71 8.15 -14.99 11.17
CA HIS A 71 8.99 -14.76 10.00
C HIS A 71 8.13 -14.22 8.85
N MET A 72 8.73 -13.34 8.05
CA MET A 72 8.18 -12.87 6.79
C MET A 72 9.05 -13.35 5.62
N GLY A 73 8.44 -13.64 4.49
CA GLY A 73 9.15 -13.97 3.25
C GLY A 73 8.48 -13.33 2.06
N LEU A 74 9.29 -12.81 1.13
CA LEU A 74 8.80 -12.19 -0.10
C LEU A 74 9.08 -13.10 -1.29
N LEU A 75 8.10 -13.20 -2.19
CA LEU A 75 8.15 -14.03 -3.38
C LEU A 75 8.08 -13.15 -4.63
N PRO A 76 8.95 -13.37 -5.63
CA PRO A 76 8.92 -12.64 -6.90
C PRO A 76 7.75 -13.06 -7.80
N GLU A 77 7.13 -14.21 -7.52
CA GLU A 77 5.99 -14.71 -8.28
C GLU A 77 4.73 -13.89 -8.02
N GLY A 78 3.88 -13.78 -9.05
CA GLY A 78 2.59 -13.13 -8.91
C GLY A 78 2.68 -11.60 -8.93
N ARG A 79 1.85 -10.95 -8.11
CA ARG A 79 1.68 -9.50 -8.04
C ARG A 79 2.35 -8.94 -6.79
N GLN A 80 1.83 -9.25 -5.62
CA GLN A 80 2.37 -8.84 -4.31
C GLN A 80 2.38 -10.05 -3.36
N ASN A 81 3.27 -11.02 -3.64
CA ASN A 81 3.24 -12.31 -2.97
C ASN A 81 4.21 -12.35 -1.79
N HIS A 82 3.67 -12.55 -0.60
CA HIS A 82 4.44 -12.63 0.63
C HIS A 82 3.77 -13.60 1.60
N VAL A 83 4.56 -14.08 2.55
CA VAL A 83 4.12 -14.97 3.62
C VAL A 83 4.51 -14.34 4.95
N VAL A 84 3.60 -14.39 5.92
CA VAL A 84 3.90 -14.13 7.33
C VAL A 84 3.44 -15.35 8.11
N THR A 85 4.37 -16.04 8.75
CA THR A 85 4.10 -17.31 9.42
C THR A 85 5.09 -17.58 10.54
N ARG A 86 4.92 -18.69 11.24
CA ARG A 86 5.85 -19.12 12.29
C ARG A 86 7.10 -19.76 11.70
N PRO A 87 8.27 -19.64 12.37
CA PRO A 87 9.54 -20.17 11.87
C PRO A 87 9.48 -21.64 11.42
N GLU A 88 8.78 -22.50 12.19
CA GLU A 88 8.67 -23.93 11.91
C GLU A 88 7.84 -24.28 10.67
N ARG A 89 7.01 -23.34 10.17
CA ARG A 89 6.18 -23.52 8.97
C ARG A 89 6.73 -22.82 7.75
N TYR A 90 7.70 -21.92 7.94
CA TYR A 90 8.18 -21.00 6.91
C TYR A 90 8.47 -21.68 5.57
N ALA A 91 9.29 -22.73 5.55
CA ALA A 91 9.64 -23.42 4.31
C ALA A 91 8.42 -24.00 3.57
N ALA A 92 7.49 -24.61 4.29
CA ALA A 92 6.29 -25.21 3.68
C ALA A 92 5.33 -24.15 3.15
N ASP A 93 5.17 -23.04 3.87
CA ASP A 93 4.29 -21.95 3.48
C ASP A 93 4.85 -21.18 2.28
N ILE A 94 6.19 -20.99 2.20
CA ILE A 94 6.86 -20.44 1.01
C ILE A 94 6.62 -21.33 -0.22
N GLU A 95 6.82 -22.65 -0.13
CA GLU A 95 6.58 -23.54 -1.26
C GLU A 95 5.13 -23.50 -1.72
N THR A 96 4.19 -23.41 -0.78
CA THR A 96 2.75 -23.25 -1.09
C THR A 96 2.50 -21.91 -1.78
N ALA A 97 3.10 -20.83 -1.28
CA ALA A 97 2.91 -19.48 -1.78
C ALA A 97 3.39 -19.26 -3.21
N LYS A 98 4.37 -20.03 -3.70
CA LYS A 98 4.81 -20.00 -5.12
C LYS A 98 3.67 -20.28 -6.10
N GLY A 99 2.62 -20.99 -5.66
CA GLY A 99 1.43 -21.28 -6.47
C GLY A 99 0.36 -20.18 -6.45
N TYR A 100 0.50 -19.15 -5.61
CA TYR A 100 -0.47 -18.06 -5.48
C TYR A 100 -0.08 -16.82 -6.26
N VAL A 101 -1.09 -16.00 -6.58
CA VAL A 101 -0.91 -14.72 -7.27
C VAL A 101 -0.42 -13.62 -6.31
N GLY A 102 -0.55 -13.83 -5.00
CA GLY A 102 -0.29 -12.81 -3.98
C GLY A 102 -1.43 -11.81 -3.82
N ASP A 103 -1.18 -10.73 -3.08
CA ASP A 103 -2.11 -9.63 -2.94
C ASP A 103 -2.35 -8.97 -4.31
N ASP A 104 -3.58 -8.49 -4.53
CA ASP A 104 -3.98 -7.75 -5.74
C ASP A 104 -4.39 -6.32 -5.38
N ILE A 105 -3.47 -5.61 -4.71
CA ILE A 105 -3.71 -4.22 -4.29
C ILE A 105 -3.58 -3.27 -5.48
N ARG A 106 -4.37 -2.19 -5.43
CA ARG A 106 -4.39 -1.18 -6.48
C ARG A 106 -3.07 -0.39 -6.47
N PRO A 107 -2.68 0.25 -7.59
CA PRO A 107 -1.64 1.26 -7.56
C PRO A 107 -1.95 2.31 -6.49
N ASP A 108 -0.90 2.83 -5.85
CA ASP A 108 -0.97 3.89 -4.84
C ASP A 108 -1.86 3.49 -3.64
N SER A 109 -1.71 2.25 -3.19
CA SER A 109 -2.46 1.73 -2.03
C SER A 109 -1.64 0.76 -1.17
N MET A 110 -2.17 0.46 0.01
CA MET A 110 -1.66 -0.54 0.95
C MET A 110 -2.73 -1.61 1.27
N SER A 111 -2.28 -2.83 1.59
CA SER A 111 -3.09 -3.83 2.29
C SER A 111 -2.79 -3.83 3.78
N LEU A 112 -3.68 -4.42 4.58
CA LEU A 112 -3.50 -4.56 6.02
C LEU A 112 -3.83 -5.99 6.47
N GLY A 113 -2.88 -6.62 7.15
CA GLY A 113 -3.04 -7.86 7.91
C GLY A 113 -2.76 -7.61 9.40
N VAL A 114 -3.58 -8.19 10.27
CA VAL A 114 -3.46 -8.03 11.73
C VAL A 114 -3.49 -9.40 12.39
N GLN A 115 -2.48 -9.67 13.21
CA GLN A 115 -2.51 -10.78 14.16
C GLN A 115 -2.87 -10.21 15.53
N SER A 116 -3.93 -10.75 16.12
CA SER A 116 -4.42 -10.31 17.42
C SER A 116 -4.60 -11.49 18.37
N GLU A 117 -4.40 -11.24 19.66
CA GLU A 117 -4.65 -12.19 20.72
C GLU A 117 -5.46 -11.51 21.81
N TYR A 118 -6.58 -12.13 22.23
CA TYR A 118 -7.52 -11.53 23.19
C TYR A 118 -7.99 -10.11 22.83
N GLY A 119 -8.00 -9.78 21.53
CA GLY A 119 -8.37 -8.46 21.01
C GLY A 119 -7.24 -7.43 20.99
N GLU A 120 -6.08 -7.75 21.55
CA GLU A 120 -4.87 -6.92 21.48
C GLU A 120 -4.10 -7.21 20.20
N VAL A 121 -3.59 -6.17 19.57
CA VAL A 121 -2.75 -6.26 18.38
C VAL A 121 -1.37 -6.78 18.79
N ARG A 122 -0.94 -7.87 18.15
CA ARG A 122 0.41 -8.46 18.33
C ARG A 122 1.33 -8.08 17.18
N LEU A 123 0.84 -8.20 15.95
CA LEU A 123 1.61 -7.92 14.74
C LEU A 123 0.72 -7.22 13.71
N ILE A 124 1.23 -6.14 13.13
CA ILE A 124 0.65 -5.44 11.99
C ILE A 124 1.53 -5.72 10.78
N THR A 125 0.93 -6.09 9.66
CA THR A 125 1.62 -6.40 8.40
C THR A 125 0.84 -5.84 7.23
N GLY A 126 1.47 -5.75 6.07
CA GLY A 126 0.78 -5.43 4.83
C GLY A 126 1.72 -5.35 3.64
N ALA A 127 1.14 -5.13 2.47
CA ALA A 127 1.84 -4.81 1.24
C ALA A 127 1.57 -3.35 0.85
N TRP A 128 2.50 -2.74 0.13
CA TRP A 128 2.33 -1.42 -0.51
C TRP A 128 2.62 -1.54 -2.00
N ARG A 129 2.00 -0.68 -2.81
CA ARG A 129 2.22 -0.63 -4.26
C ARG A 129 2.48 0.79 -4.74
N LEU A 130 3.75 1.07 -5.03
CA LEU A 130 4.28 2.35 -5.49
C LEU A 130 5.45 2.12 -6.47
N ALA A 131 5.71 3.07 -7.35
CA ALA A 131 6.84 2.99 -8.29
C ALA A 131 8.21 2.95 -7.57
N GLU A 132 8.33 3.68 -6.46
CA GLU A 132 9.48 3.66 -5.57
C GLU A 132 9.04 3.27 -4.15
N ALA A 133 9.98 2.85 -3.30
CA ALA A 133 9.63 2.49 -1.93
C ALA A 133 9.10 3.73 -1.18
N PRO A 134 8.07 3.58 -0.33
CA PRO A 134 7.62 4.67 0.50
C PRO A 134 8.76 5.13 1.40
N ARG A 135 8.74 6.41 1.75
CA ARG A 135 9.70 6.99 2.69
C ARG A 135 9.43 6.47 4.10
N GLU A 136 8.15 6.40 4.48
CA GLU A 136 7.72 6.02 5.82
C GLU A 136 6.38 5.28 5.75
N ILE A 137 6.19 4.32 6.65
CA ILE A 137 4.86 3.77 6.97
C ILE A 137 4.67 3.93 8.47
N ARG A 138 3.66 4.70 8.85
CA ARG A 138 3.40 5.14 10.23
C ARG A 138 2.24 4.38 10.82
N VAL A 139 2.40 3.88 12.03
CA VAL A 139 1.35 3.26 12.82
C VAL A 139 1.02 4.16 14.00
N THR A 140 -0.22 4.65 14.06
CA THR A 140 -0.71 5.48 15.15
C THR A 140 -1.81 4.72 15.88
N PHE A 141 -1.56 4.33 17.12
CA PHE A 141 -2.60 3.70 17.93
C PHE A 141 -3.59 4.74 18.45
N GLU A 142 -4.84 4.33 18.64
CA GLU A 142 -5.87 5.20 19.18
C GLU A 142 -5.47 5.73 20.57
N GLY A 143 -5.61 7.05 20.75
CA GLY A 143 -5.25 7.75 21.99
C GLY A 143 -3.79 8.15 22.10
N ASP A 144 -2.90 7.70 21.20
CA ASP A 144 -1.51 8.13 21.19
C ASP A 144 -1.34 9.46 20.44
N THR A 145 -0.38 10.28 20.88
CA THR A 145 -0.06 11.57 20.26
C THR A 145 1.14 11.49 19.32
N PHE A 146 1.64 10.28 19.06
CA PHE A 146 2.83 10.01 18.27
C PHE A 146 2.62 8.75 17.43
N SER A 147 3.42 8.59 16.38
CA SER A 147 3.38 7.42 15.50
C SER A 147 4.64 6.57 15.66
N HIS A 148 4.50 5.27 15.44
CA HIS A 148 5.61 4.34 15.28
C HIS A 148 5.91 4.10 13.80
N LEU A 149 7.16 3.87 13.44
CA LEU A 149 7.50 3.42 12.08
C LEU A 149 7.44 1.90 11.96
N ALA A 150 6.77 1.43 10.92
CA ALA A 150 6.86 0.06 10.46
C ALA A 150 8.19 -0.16 9.69
N GLN A 151 8.76 -1.36 9.79
CA GLN A 151 9.87 -1.79 8.93
C GLN A 151 9.34 -1.97 7.51
N ILE A 152 9.97 -1.32 6.54
CA ILE A 152 9.65 -1.49 5.11
C ILE A 152 10.59 -2.53 4.54
N VAL A 153 10.05 -3.51 3.82
CA VAL A 153 10.80 -4.62 3.21
C VAL A 153 10.47 -4.70 1.72
N ARG A 154 11.46 -4.99 0.88
CA ARG A 154 11.23 -5.21 -0.56
C ARG A 154 12.22 -6.19 -1.17
N LEU A 155 11.84 -6.70 -2.34
CA LEU A 155 12.75 -7.43 -3.22
C LEU A 155 13.70 -6.47 -3.98
N PRO A 156 14.88 -6.96 -4.42
CA PRO A 156 15.76 -6.20 -5.28
C PRO A 156 15.12 -5.87 -6.64
N GLY A 157 15.62 -4.83 -7.31
CA GLY A 157 15.28 -4.55 -8.72
C GLY A 157 14.05 -3.67 -8.98
N ARG A 158 13.56 -2.91 -7.98
CA ARG A 158 12.40 -1.99 -8.10
C ARG A 158 11.12 -2.68 -8.62
N PRO A 159 10.56 -3.62 -7.86
CA PRO A 159 9.42 -4.42 -8.30
C PRO A 159 8.08 -3.65 -8.38
N GLY A 160 8.03 -2.38 -7.93
CA GLY A 160 6.80 -1.59 -7.90
C GLY A 160 5.88 -1.93 -6.71
N TRP A 161 6.38 -2.69 -5.74
CA TRP A 161 5.69 -3.08 -4.52
C TRP A 161 6.69 -3.52 -3.44
N GLY A 162 6.20 -3.71 -2.22
CA GLY A 162 6.92 -4.35 -1.14
C GLY A 162 5.97 -4.63 0.02
N THR A 163 6.54 -4.96 1.17
CA THR A 163 5.78 -5.23 2.39
C THR A 163 6.22 -4.30 3.51
N TYR A 164 5.47 -4.35 4.61
CA TYR A 164 5.83 -3.73 5.86
C TYR A 164 5.37 -4.56 7.04
N TYR A 165 6.01 -4.35 8.18
CA TYR A 165 5.56 -4.94 9.45
C TYR A 165 5.84 -4.03 10.65
N PHE A 166 5.05 -4.21 11.70
CA PHE A 166 5.25 -3.60 13.01
C PHE A 166 4.89 -4.60 14.12
N ASP A 167 5.89 -5.01 14.90
CA ASP A 167 5.77 -5.97 16.00
C ASP A 167 5.31 -5.28 17.30
N ALA A 168 4.00 -5.05 17.43
CA ALA A 168 3.44 -4.39 18.61
C ALA A 168 3.74 -5.14 19.91
N GLU A 169 3.81 -6.47 19.86
CA GLU A 169 4.15 -7.33 21.00
C GLU A 169 5.60 -7.13 21.44
N GLY A 170 6.56 -7.13 20.51
CA GLY A 170 7.97 -6.86 20.80
C GLY A 170 8.21 -5.46 21.40
N TRP A 171 7.34 -4.51 21.09
CA TRP A 171 7.32 -3.17 21.70
C TRP A 171 6.57 -3.10 23.05
N GLY A 172 5.97 -4.20 23.51
CA GLY A 172 5.23 -4.28 24.77
C GLY A 172 3.92 -3.47 24.75
N LEU A 173 3.32 -3.27 23.58
CA LEU A 173 2.10 -2.48 23.43
C LEU A 173 0.86 -3.35 23.64
N SER A 174 -0.08 -2.86 24.44
CA SER A 174 -1.43 -3.42 24.58
C SER A 174 -2.41 -2.39 24.01
N LYS A 175 -2.73 -2.55 22.73
CA LYS A 175 -3.59 -1.66 21.93
C LYS A 175 -4.50 -2.48 21.04
N THR A 176 -5.65 -1.92 20.69
CA THR A 176 -6.70 -2.65 19.93
C THR A 176 -7.09 -1.96 18.63
N ALA A 177 -6.97 -0.64 18.56
CA ALA A 177 -7.30 0.16 17.38
C ALA A 177 -6.12 1.04 16.96
N PHE A 178 -5.96 1.22 15.65
CA PHE A 178 -4.87 2.00 15.07
C PHE A 178 -5.18 2.45 13.64
N THR A 179 -4.36 3.38 13.16
CA THR A 179 -4.31 3.83 11.77
C THR A 179 -2.91 3.57 11.21
N VAL A 180 -2.84 3.10 9.98
CA VAL A 180 -1.60 2.98 9.20
C VAL A 180 -1.63 4.02 8.09
N GLU A 181 -0.63 4.90 8.06
CA GLU A 181 -0.45 5.94 7.06
C GLU A 181 0.81 5.67 6.25
N GLY A 182 0.67 5.61 4.93
CA GLY A 182 1.78 5.44 4.00
C GLY A 182 2.20 6.79 3.44
N VAL A 183 3.50 7.10 3.56
CA VAL A 183 4.09 8.36 3.07
C VAL A 183 5.10 8.05 1.97
N ASP A 184 4.92 8.65 0.80
CA ASP A 184 5.77 8.44 -0.37
C ASP A 184 7.13 9.17 -0.26
N ALA A 185 7.96 9.05 -1.30
CA ALA A 185 9.30 9.63 -1.36
C ALA A 185 9.30 11.17 -1.28
N ASP A 186 8.24 11.82 -1.74
CA ASP A 186 8.07 13.28 -1.73
C ASP A 186 7.52 13.79 -0.39
N GLY A 187 7.08 12.88 0.48
CA GLY A 187 6.50 13.18 1.78
C GLY A 187 4.98 13.34 1.75
N GLU A 188 4.32 12.95 0.64
CA GLU A 188 2.87 12.98 0.52
C GLU A 188 2.26 11.67 1.03
N VAL A 189 1.07 11.77 1.63
CA VAL A 189 0.32 10.58 2.07
C VAL A 189 -0.34 9.95 0.85
N PHE A 190 0.04 8.71 0.52
CA PHE A 190 -0.53 7.99 -0.62
C PHE A 190 -1.72 7.12 -0.23
N ASP A 191 -1.76 6.59 0.99
CA ASP A 191 -2.88 5.78 1.49
C ASP A 191 -2.97 5.79 3.03
N VAL A 192 -4.19 5.55 3.53
CA VAL A 192 -4.50 5.46 4.96
C VAL A 192 -5.45 4.30 5.20
N VAL A 193 -5.05 3.37 6.08
CA VAL A 193 -5.87 2.20 6.45
C VAL A 193 -6.14 2.21 7.95
N GLU A 194 -7.41 2.18 8.32
CA GLU A 194 -7.82 2.11 9.74
C GLU A 194 -8.15 0.67 10.15
N HIS A 195 -7.73 0.31 11.37
CA HIS A 195 -8.17 -0.89 12.05
C HIS A 195 -8.93 -0.52 13.33
N ARG A 196 -10.16 -1.03 13.43
CA ARG A 196 -10.94 -0.98 14.67
C ARG A 196 -11.47 -2.37 14.96
N PRO A 197 -11.38 -2.84 16.21
CA PRO A 197 -12.00 -4.09 16.60
C PRO A 197 -13.53 -3.96 16.48
N TRP A 198 -14.20 -5.05 16.14
CA TRP A 198 -15.66 -5.07 16.15
C TRP A 198 -16.19 -4.76 17.57
N PRO A 199 -17.29 -4.01 17.71
CA PRO A 199 -17.88 -3.76 19.02
C PRO A 199 -18.20 -5.09 19.70
N GLN A 200 -17.61 -5.31 20.88
CA GLN A 200 -17.98 -6.40 21.76
C GLN A 200 -19.27 -5.97 22.45
N GLY A 201 -20.42 -6.49 22.00
CA GLY A 201 -21.73 -6.23 22.58
C GLY A 201 -21.99 -6.98 23.88
#